data_AF-A0A818NHE9-F1
#
_entry.id   AF-A0A818NHE9-F1
#
_cell.length_a   1.000
_cell.length_b   1.000
_cell.length_c   1.000
_cell.angle_alpha   90.00
_cell.angle_beta   90.00
_cell.angle_gamma   90.00
#
_symmetry.space_group_name_H-M   'P 1'
#
loop_
_entity.id
_entity.type
_entity.pdbx_description
1 polymer ?
#
loop_
_entity_poly.entity_id
_entity_poly.type
_entity_poly.pdbx_seq_one_letter_code
_entity_poly.pdbx_strand_id
1 'polypeptide(L)'
;TTTIIDHTSTLLIPSTADTCSTGRHLVLTTSSLDENQKSQFRLFISRFGVSTSSTVDSSATHIIVNENFPLVCPLTGKIIQGIARHLFIVSYRWLNECLSQETIVDERPYEIRGYTSLGSDHGGMRRSRLTPSYLLD
;
A
#
# COMPACT_ATOMS: atom_id res chain seq x y z
N THR A 1 -44.62 -26.54 16.50
CA THR A 1 -43.96 -25.49 17.30
C THR A 1 -42.54 -25.34 16.80
N THR A 2 -42.31 -24.22 16.12
CA THR A 2 -41.05 -23.54 15.77
C THR A 2 -40.00 -24.28 14.91
N THR A 3 -40.09 -24.08 13.60
CA THR A 3 -38.95 -24.07 12.66
C THR A 3 -38.13 -22.80 12.91
N ILE A 4 -36.87 -22.95 13.33
CA ILE A 4 -35.92 -21.85 13.39
C ILE A 4 -35.36 -21.69 11.98
N ILE A 5 -35.69 -20.58 11.32
CA ILE A 5 -35.06 -20.16 10.07
C ILE A 5 -33.85 -19.33 10.46
N ASP A 6 -32.65 -19.83 10.14
CA ASP A 6 -31.40 -19.16 10.41
C ASP A 6 -31.22 -18.03 9.40
N HIS A 7 -31.45 -16.79 9.84
CA HIS A 7 -31.30 -15.57 9.04
C HIS A 7 -29.87 -15.05 9.15
N THR A 8 -28.88 -15.88 8.82
CA THR A 8 -27.53 -15.39 8.60
C THR A 8 -27.36 -15.04 7.12
N SER A 9 -27.89 -13.86 6.75
CA SER A 9 -27.49 -13.14 5.54
C SER A 9 -25.98 -12.86 5.64
N THR A 10 -25.19 -13.81 5.18
CA THR A 10 -23.79 -13.59 4.89
C THR A 10 -23.77 -12.66 3.68
N LEU A 11 -23.47 -11.39 3.92
CA LEU A 11 -23.12 -10.46 2.84
C LEU A 11 -21.91 -11.08 2.13
N LEU A 12 -22.17 -11.73 1.00
CA LEU A 12 -21.15 -12.12 0.04
C LEU A 12 -20.56 -10.82 -0.50
N ILE A 13 -19.57 -10.28 0.22
CA ILE A 13 -18.67 -9.28 -0.34
C ILE A 13 -18.03 -10.01 -1.53
N PRO A 14 -18.24 -9.53 -2.77
CA PRO A 14 -17.53 -10.10 -3.89
C PRO A 14 -16.05 -10.01 -3.54
N SER A 15 -15.35 -11.15 -3.53
CA SER A 15 -13.91 -11.13 -3.68
C SER A 15 -13.67 -10.52 -5.05
N THR A 16 -13.60 -9.19 -5.11
CA THR A 16 -12.94 -8.51 -6.22
C THR A 16 -11.54 -9.04 -6.13
N ALA A 17 -11.24 -10.08 -6.92
CA ALA A 17 -9.91 -10.58 -7.08
C ALA A 17 -9.00 -9.36 -7.16
N ASP A 18 -8.12 -9.20 -6.16
CA ASP A 18 -7.11 -8.14 -6.13
C ASP A 18 -6.37 -8.29 -7.46
N THR A 19 -6.78 -7.55 -8.47
CA THR A 19 -6.28 -7.71 -9.83
C THR A 19 -5.04 -6.85 -9.89
N CYS A 20 -3.89 -7.45 -10.19
CA CYS A 20 -2.68 -6.69 -10.49
C CYS A 20 -2.94 -5.96 -11.81
N SER A 21 -3.18 -4.66 -11.75
CA SER A 21 -3.54 -3.89 -12.95
C SER A 21 -2.28 -3.20 -13.48
N THR A 22 -1.64 -3.85 -14.44
CA THR A 22 -0.79 -3.16 -15.40
C THR A 22 -1.66 -2.09 -16.09
N GLY A 23 -1.31 -0.80 -15.93
CA GLY A 23 -2.09 0.34 -16.44
C GLY A 23 -2.69 1.28 -15.38
N ARG A 24 -2.39 1.12 -14.09
CA ARG A 24 -2.80 2.10 -13.06
C ARG A 24 -1.99 3.40 -13.16
N HIS A 25 -2.67 4.53 -13.01
CA HIS A 25 -2.03 5.83 -12.83
C HIS A 25 -1.35 5.88 -11.46
N LEU A 26 -0.03 5.78 -11.45
CA LEU A 26 0.78 5.81 -10.23
C LEU A 26 1.23 7.24 -9.90
N VAL A 27 0.93 7.67 -8.68
CA VAL A 27 1.50 8.87 -8.05
C VAL A 27 2.14 8.46 -6.74
N LEU A 28 3.48 8.55 -6.69
CA LEU A 28 4.27 8.05 -5.57
C LEU A 28 4.75 9.18 -4.67
N THR A 29 4.69 8.94 -3.36
CA THR A 29 5.41 9.69 -2.33
C THR A 29 6.40 8.77 -1.64
N THR A 30 7.39 9.33 -0.94
CA THR A 30 8.37 8.57 -0.16
C THR A 30 8.32 8.93 1.33
N SER A 31 8.66 7.96 2.19
CA SER A 31 8.91 8.16 3.62
C SER A 31 10.17 7.40 4.04
N SER A 32 11.04 8.07 4.79
CA SER A 32 12.20 7.45 5.45
C SER A 32 13.20 6.74 4.54
N LEU A 33 13.27 7.11 3.25
CA LEU A 33 14.30 6.60 2.34
C LEU A 33 15.66 7.26 2.62
N ASP A 34 16.73 6.47 2.55
CA ASP A 34 18.10 6.99 2.53
C ASP A 34 18.48 7.59 1.16
N GLU A 35 19.67 8.18 1.04
CA GLU A 35 20.09 8.85 -0.20
C GLU A 35 20.29 7.89 -1.39
N ASN A 36 20.72 6.66 -1.13
CA ASN A 36 20.86 5.65 -2.18
C ASN A 36 19.46 5.23 -2.68
N GLN A 37 18.54 4.96 -1.75
CA GLN A 37 17.16 4.63 -2.06
C GLN A 37 16.43 5.77 -2.78
N LYS A 38 16.65 7.03 -2.38
CA LYS A 38 16.12 8.20 -3.11
C LYS A 38 16.67 8.28 -4.54
N SER A 39 17.93 7.90 -4.75
CA SER A 39 18.54 7.87 -6.08
C SER A 39 17.91 6.79 -6.97
N GLN A 40 17.70 5.59 -6.44
CA GLN A 40 16.97 4.52 -7.12
C GLN A 40 15.51 4.89 -7.38
N PHE A 41 14.86 5.59 -6.43
CA PHE A 41 13.52 6.12 -6.64
C PHE A 41 13.46 7.07 -7.83
N ARG A 42 14.39 8.03 -7.96
CA ARG A 42 14.46 8.91 -9.14
C ARG A 42 14.69 8.14 -10.44
N LEU A 43 15.53 7.10 -10.41
CA LEU A 43 15.75 6.23 -11.57
C LEU A 43 14.46 5.51 -11.98
N PHE A 44 13.72 4.95 -11.03
CA PHE A 44 12.44 4.30 -11.25
C PHE A 44 11.42 5.25 -11.91
N ILE A 45 11.31 6.47 -11.38
CA ILE A 45 10.41 7.49 -11.93
C ILE A 45 10.75 7.81 -13.38
N SER A 46 12.03 8.02 -13.68
CA SER A 46 12.51 8.28 -15.04
C SER A 46 12.25 7.09 -15.98
N ARG A 47 12.52 5.87 -15.53
CA ARG A 47 12.40 4.64 -16.33
C ARG A 47 10.96 4.31 -16.71
N PHE A 48 10.02 4.49 -15.79
CA PHE A 48 8.63 4.07 -15.97
C PHE A 48 7.65 5.22 -16.22
N GLY A 49 8.11 6.47 -16.25
CA GLY A 49 7.25 7.63 -16.48
C GLY A 49 6.18 7.84 -15.39
N VAL A 50 6.51 7.47 -14.15
CA VAL A 50 5.57 7.50 -13.02
C VAL A 50 5.52 8.90 -12.40
N SER A 51 4.34 9.34 -11.95
CA SER A 51 4.20 10.65 -11.29
C SER A 51 4.67 10.61 -9.83
N THR A 52 5.08 11.76 -9.31
CA THR A 52 5.45 11.89 -7.89
C THR A 52 4.77 13.07 -7.22
N SER A 53 4.51 12.95 -5.92
CA SER A 53 4.16 14.08 -5.07
C SER A 53 5.10 14.14 -3.86
N SER A 54 5.47 15.37 -3.46
CA SER A 54 6.28 15.62 -2.27
C SER A 54 5.48 15.42 -0.97
N THR A 55 4.14 15.54 -1.06
CA THR A 55 3.18 15.47 0.05
C THR A 55 2.17 14.34 -0.15
N VAL A 56 1.52 13.89 0.94
CA VAL A 56 0.44 12.91 0.85
C VAL A 56 -0.89 13.64 0.60
N ASP A 57 -1.15 13.95 -0.67
CA ASP A 57 -2.32 14.71 -1.13
C ASP A 57 -3.41 13.82 -1.78
N SER A 58 -4.40 14.43 -2.44
CA SER A 58 -5.49 13.76 -3.15
C SER A 58 -5.08 12.94 -4.35
N SER A 59 -3.93 13.24 -4.95
CA SER A 59 -3.40 12.51 -6.10
C SER A 59 -2.55 11.31 -5.69
N ALA A 60 -1.95 11.34 -4.50
CA ALA A 60 -1.06 10.29 -4.02
C ALA A 60 -1.79 8.94 -3.97
N THR A 61 -1.14 7.91 -4.51
CA THR A 61 -1.67 6.53 -4.57
C THR A 61 -0.86 5.57 -3.72
N HIS A 62 0.45 5.83 -3.60
CA HIS A 62 1.39 4.95 -2.91
C HIS A 62 2.38 5.77 -2.08
N ILE A 63 2.80 5.18 -0.97
CA ILE A 63 3.94 5.64 -0.18
C ILE A 63 5.01 4.55 -0.21
N ILE A 64 6.17 4.87 -0.80
CA ILE A 64 7.36 4.02 -0.78
C ILE A 64 8.12 4.26 0.51
N VAL A 65 8.38 3.20 1.26
CA VAL A 65 9.01 3.31 2.57
C VAL A 65 10.18 2.34 2.71
N ASN A 66 11.20 2.78 3.45
CA ASN A 66 12.25 1.90 3.91
C ASN A 66 11.70 1.01 5.04
N GLU A 67 11.67 -0.29 4.82
CA GLU A 67 11.15 -1.26 5.79
C GLU A 67 12.26 -2.00 6.55
N ASN A 68 11.89 -2.50 7.72
CA ASN A 68 12.58 -3.57 8.43
C ASN A 68 11.95 -4.91 8.08
N PHE A 69 12.76 -5.97 8.14
CA PHE A 69 12.28 -7.33 7.93
C PHE A 69 11.24 -7.74 9.00
N PRO A 70 10.12 -8.40 8.64
CA PRO A 70 9.79 -8.94 7.31
C PRO A 70 8.87 -8.07 6.44
N LEU A 71 8.43 -6.88 6.86
CA LEU A 71 7.68 -5.84 6.10
C LEU A 71 7.06 -4.85 7.11
N VAL A 72 7.90 -4.27 7.97
CA VAL A 72 7.49 -3.42 9.08
C VAL A 72 8.16 -2.06 8.94
N CYS A 73 7.46 -0.95 9.13
CA CYS A 73 8.07 0.38 9.01
C CYS A 73 7.89 1.24 10.27
N PRO A 74 8.70 2.30 10.46
CA PRO A 74 8.41 3.32 11.45
C PRO A 74 7.08 4.02 11.16
N LEU A 75 6.34 4.40 12.21
CA LEU A 75 5.09 5.14 12.08
C LEU A 75 5.38 6.65 11.96
N THR A 76 5.62 7.13 10.74
CA THR A 76 5.83 8.57 10.47
C THR A 76 4.51 9.28 10.20
N GLY A 77 4.52 10.63 10.22
CA GLY A 77 3.35 11.43 9.85
C GLY A 77 2.83 11.12 8.44
N LYS A 78 3.72 10.87 7.47
CA LYS A 78 3.33 10.46 6.10
C LYS A 78 2.65 9.09 6.10
N ILE A 79 3.14 8.15 6.91
CA ILE A 79 2.51 6.81 7.04
C ILE A 79 1.12 6.94 7.64
N ILE A 80 0.95 7.73 8.71
CA ILE A 80 -0.38 7.98 9.31
C ILE A 80 -1.33 8.62 8.29
N GLN A 81 -0.87 9.63 7.55
CA GLN A 81 -1.65 10.24 6.47
C GLN A 81 -2.02 9.23 5.38
N GLY A 82 -1.09 8.37 4.97
CA GLY A 82 -1.33 7.31 3.99
C GLY A 82 -2.39 6.31 4.46
N ILE A 83 -2.33 5.90 5.73
CA ILE A 83 -3.34 5.02 6.34
C ILE A 83 -4.70 5.70 6.30
N ALA A 84 -4.81 6.95 6.77
CA ALA A 84 -6.07 7.68 6.80
C ALA A 84 -6.67 7.93 5.41
N ARG A 85 -5.84 7.94 4.37
CA ARG A 85 -6.23 8.13 2.98
C ARG A 85 -6.33 6.83 2.18
N HIS A 86 -6.25 5.68 2.85
CA HIS A 86 -6.37 4.35 2.23
C HIS A 86 -5.32 4.07 1.14
N LEU A 87 -4.13 4.65 1.26
CA LEU A 87 -3.06 4.49 0.27
C LEU A 87 -2.36 3.12 0.40
N PHE A 88 -1.77 2.68 -0.70
CA PHE A 88 -0.81 1.57 -0.66
C PHE A 88 0.47 2.02 0.03
N ILE A 89 0.85 1.34 1.11
CA ILE A 89 2.12 1.57 1.79
C ILE A 89 3.03 0.40 1.43
N VAL A 90 4.06 0.66 0.63
CA VAL A 90 4.83 -0.37 -0.06
C VAL A 90 6.31 -0.26 0.28
N SER A 91 6.93 -1.39 0.53
CA SER A 91 8.37 -1.51 0.74
C SER A 91 9.17 -1.03 -0.47
N TYR A 92 10.32 -0.44 -0.21
CA TYR A 92 11.33 -0.11 -1.21
C TYR A 92 11.76 -1.34 -2.05
N ARG A 93 11.62 -2.56 -1.54
CA ARG A 93 11.90 -3.80 -2.31
C ARG A 93 11.06 -3.92 -3.57
N TRP A 94 9.82 -3.44 -3.56
CA TRP A 94 8.98 -3.42 -4.77
C TRP A 94 9.62 -2.59 -5.89
N LEU A 95 10.18 -1.44 -5.53
CA LEU A 95 10.86 -0.56 -6.47
C LEU A 95 12.10 -1.23 -7.08
N ASN A 96 12.90 -1.90 -6.24
CA ASN A 96 14.04 -2.68 -6.70
C ASN A 96 13.61 -3.81 -7.65
N GLU A 97 12.54 -4.52 -7.32
CA GLU A 97 12.02 -5.60 -8.17
C GLU A 97 11.58 -5.05 -9.53
N CYS A 98 10.84 -3.94 -9.55
CA CYS A 98 10.41 -3.32 -10.80
C CYS A 98 11.60 -2.91 -11.67
N LEU A 99 12.61 -2.29 -11.07
CA LEU A 99 13.84 -1.90 -11.78
C LEU A 99 14.58 -3.12 -12.34
N SER A 100 14.62 -4.22 -11.58
CA SER A 100 15.31 -5.46 -11.96
C SER A 100 14.58 -6.22 -13.07
N GLN A 101 13.25 -6.25 -13.05
CA GLN A 101 12.44 -6.93 -14.07
C GLN A 101 12.10 -6.04 -15.27
N GLU A 102 12.52 -4.77 -15.24
CA GLU A 102 12.18 -3.75 -16.25
C GLU A 102 10.67 -3.63 -16.52
N THR A 103 9.86 -3.90 -15.49
CA THR A 103 8.40 -3.83 -15.56
C THR A 103 7.82 -3.45 -14.21
N ILE A 104 6.61 -2.88 -14.18
CA ILE A 104 5.88 -2.65 -12.94
C ILE A 104 5.25 -3.97 -12.50
N VAL A 105 5.80 -4.56 -11.42
CA VAL A 105 5.30 -5.81 -10.84
C VAL A 105 4.20 -5.54 -9.80
N ASP A 106 3.53 -6.60 -9.35
CA ASP A 106 2.51 -6.53 -8.31
C ASP A 106 3.04 -5.95 -6.98
N GLU A 107 2.34 -4.96 -6.43
CA GLU A 107 2.73 -4.27 -5.19
C GLU A 107 2.40 -5.09 -3.93
N ARG A 108 1.38 -5.96 -4.01
CA ARG A 108 0.80 -6.66 -2.84
C ARG A 108 1.80 -7.51 -2.06
N PRO A 109 2.75 -8.25 -2.68
CA PRO A 109 3.77 -9.00 -1.94
C PRO A 109 4.68 -8.11 -1.10
N TYR A 110 4.74 -6.81 -1.41
CA TYR A 110 5.61 -5.81 -0.79
C TYR A 110 4.82 -4.80 0.06
N GLU A 111 3.52 -5.00 0.26
CA GLU A 111 2.69 -4.17 1.12
C GLU A 111 3.14 -4.30 2.59
N ILE A 112 3.32 -3.17 3.26
CA ILE A 112 3.73 -3.13 4.67
C ILE A 112 2.65 -3.77 5.54
N ARG A 113 3.08 -4.63 6.47
CA ARG A 113 2.22 -5.48 7.29
C ARG A 113 2.05 -5.00 8.73
N GLY A 114 2.96 -4.13 9.17
CA GLY A 114 2.87 -3.51 10.49
C GLY A 114 3.86 -2.39 10.70
N TYR A 115 3.96 -1.92 11.94
CA TYR A 115 4.93 -0.90 12.34
C TYR A 115 5.72 -1.30 13.58
N THR A 116 6.95 -0.78 13.69
CA THR A 116 8.02 -1.32 14.56
C THR A 116 7.65 -1.43 16.04
N SER A 117 6.71 -0.62 16.54
CA SER A 117 6.34 -0.59 17.96
C SER A 117 5.18 -1.51 18.38
N LEU A 118 4.40 -2.09 17.46
CA LEU A 118 3.21 -2.90 17.79
C LEU A 118 3.34 -4.40 17.44
N GLY A 119 4.48 -4.83 16.88
CA GLY A 119 4.67 -6.21 16.39
C GLY A 119 4.58 -6.30 14.86
N SER A 120 4.93 -7.47 14.30
CA SER A 120 5.40 -7.58 12.91
C SER A 120 4.34 -7.86 11.84
N ASP A 121 3.09 -8.18 12.18
CA ASP A 121 2.02 -8.38 11.19
C ASP A 121 0.64 -8.25 11.84
N HIS A 122 0.02 -7.07 11.73
CA HIS A 122 -1.36 -6.83 12.19
C HIS A 122 -2.30 -6.45 11.02
N GLY A 123 -1.79 -6.47 9.79
CA GLY A 123 -2.54 -6.18 8.56
C GLY A 123 -3.17 -4.79 8.50
N GLY A 124 -2.74 -3.83 9.34
CA GLY A 124 -3.45 -2.56 9.52
C GLY A 124 -3.49 -1.70 8.26
N MET A 125 -2.38 -1.67 7.53
CA MET A 125 -2.24 -0.93 6.27
C MET A 125 -3.17 -1.53 5.20
N ARG A 126 -3.14 -2.85 5.04
CA ARG A 126 -4.01 -3.57 4.11
C ARG A 126 -5.48 -3.40 4.43
N ARG A 127 -5.87 -3.53 5.71
CA ARG A 127 -7.25 -3.30 6.12
C ARG A 127 -7.67 -1.88 5.79
N SER A 128 -6.85 -0.88 6.10
CA SER A 128 -7.18 0.50 5.77
C SER A 128 -7.44 0.66 4.28
N ARG A 129 -6.51 0.23 3.42
CA ARG A 129 -6.65 0.33 1.97
C ARG A 129 -7.92 -0.32 1.41
N LEU A 130 -8.34 -1.44 2.01
CA LEU A 130 -9.51 -2.20 1.57
C LEU A 130 -10.82 -1.73 2.20
N THR A 131 -10.77 -0.86 3.23
CA THR A 131 -11.97 -0.29 3.83
C THR A 131 -12.66 0.62 2.82
N PRO A 132 -13.94 0.37 2.50
CA PRO A 132 -14.71 1.26 1.64
C PRO A 132 -14.82 2.67 2.23
N SER A 133 -14.63 3.70 1.41
CA SER A 133 -14.65 5.10 1.85
C SER A 133 -15.97 5.53 2.48
N TYR A 134 -17.10 4.94 2.07
CA TYR A 134 -18.44 5.26 2.59
C TYR A 134 -18.68 4.81 4.04
N LEU A 135 -17.81 3.99 4.63
CA LEU A 135 -17.94 3.56 6.03
C LEU A 135 -17.41 4.60 7.03
N LEU A 136 -16.88 5.73 6.54
CA LEU A 136 -16.30 6.79 7.35
C LEU A 136 -17.07 8.12 7.26
N ASP A 137 -18.17 8.14 6.49
CA ASP A 137 -19.09 9.28 6.32
C ASP A 137 -20.28 9.22 7.29
#